data_AF-A0A2I0IPZ7-F1
#
_entry.id   AF-A0A2I0IPZ7-F1
#
_cell.length_a   1.000
_cell.length_b   1.000
_cell.length_c   1.000
_cell.angle_alpha   90.00
_cell.angle_beta   90.00
_cell.angle_gamma   90.00
#
_symmetry.space_group_name_H-M   'P 1'
#
loop_
_entity.id
_entity.type
_entity.pdbx_description
1 polymer ?
#
loop_
_entity_poly.entity_id
_entity_poly.type
_entity_poly.pdbx_seq_one_letter_code
_entity_poly.pdbx_strand_id
1 'polypeptide(L)'
;KASTKKTTTLGNSAVKVSELRNYPVRGLVFEGGNTLEDLSNAVSDSCVCLQENNIPYNVLISDCGKRIFLFPQCYAEKQAMGEVRSELLDTQVNPAVWEISGHMVLKRKEDYEGASEENAWRLLAEVSLSEERFQEVKALVFEAISCSLSDADTASQNPSEEDVEDQSAEDMLAMQQGSHTAIIAGTHDCLVIQ
;
A
#
# COMPACT_ATOMS: atom_id res chain seq x y z
N LYS A 1 1.44 -9.62 20.73
CA LYS A 1 0.72 -8.82 19.70
C LYS A 1 1.29 -7.41 19.74
N ALA A 2 1.81 -6.89 18.63
CA ALA A 2 2.33 -5.54 18.56
C ALA A 2 1.23 -4.51 18.90
N SER A 3 1.59 -3.49 19.67
CA SER A 3 0.69 -2.40 20.03
C SER A 3 0.67 -1.35 18.92
N THR A 4 -0.38 -0.55 18.83
CA THR A 4 -0.43 0.60 17.92
C THR A 4 -0.50 1.91 18.71
N LYS A 5 0.12 2.96 18.19
CA LYS A 5 -0.07 4.33 18.67
C LYS A 5 -0.93 5.06 17.65
N LYS A 6 -2.12 5.49 18.05
CA LYS A 6 -3.01 6.28 17.18
C LYS A 6 -2.27 7.54 16.73
N THR A 7 -2.25 7.79 15.43
CA THR A 7 -1.56 8.96 14.86
C THR A 7 -2.58 9.97 14.38
N THR A 8 -3.54 9.55 13.55
CA THR A 8 -4.56 10.46 13.01
C THR A 8 -5.87 9.72 12.70
N THR A 9 -6.92 10.50 12.45
CA THR A 9 -8.18 10.02 11.86
C THR A 9 -8.46 10.91 10.67
N LEU A 10 -8.63 10.29 9.51
CA LEU A 10 -8.77 10.97 8.24
C LEU A 10 -10.19 11.51 8.13
N GLY A 11 -10.34 12.82 8.38
CA GLY A 11 -11.54 13.64 8.20
C GLY A 11 -12.89 12.93 8.17
N ASN A 12 -13.67 13.22 7.13
CA ASN A 12 -15.04 12.72 6.93
C ASN A 12 -15.09 11.21 6.70
N SER A 13 -14.00 10.57 6.25
CA SER A 13 -13.98 9.14 5.93
C SER A 13 -13.86 8.23 7.15
N ALA A 14 -13.56 8.77 8.34
CA ALA A 14 -13.43 8.03 9.60
C ALA A 14 -12.36 6.91 9.59
N VAL A 15 -11.45 6.91 8.61
CA VAL A 15 -10.30 5.99 8.56
C VAL A 15 -9.29 6.37 9.63
N LYS A 16 -8.87 5.41 10.44
CA LYS A 16 -7.86 5.58 11.49
C LYS A 16 -6.53 5.07 10.99
N VAL A 17 -5.51 5.91 11.08
CA VAL A 17 -4.13 5.52 10.77
C VAL A 17 -3.30 5.56 12.05
N SER A 18 -2.69 4.43 12.37
CA SER A 18 -1.89 4.24 13.58
C SER A 18 -0.50 3.73 13.23
N GLU A 19 0.49 4.12 14.03
CA GLU A 19 1.84 3.61 13.92
C GLU A 19 1.99 2.29 14.68
N LEU A 20 2.65 1.29 14.08
CA LEU A 20 2.99 0.04 14.74
C LEU A 20 4.13 0.28 15.76
N ARG A 21 3.97 -0.24 16.97
CA ARG A 21 4.92 -0.09 18.09
C ARG A 21 5.26 -1.46 18.68
N ASN A 22 6.42 -1.55 19.33
CA ASN A 22 6.92 -2.78 19.95
C ASN A 22 7.02 -3.94 18.94
N TYR A 23 7.46 -3.62 17.74
CA TYR A 23 7.69 -4.55 16.63
C TYR A 23 8.93 -4.08 15.86
N PRO A 24 9.79 -4.98 15.33
CA PRO A 24 11.05 -4.60 14.72
C PRO A 24 10.87 -3.89 13.38
N VAL A 25 9.76 -4.16 12.69
CA VAL A 25 9.43 -3.52 11.42
C VAL A 25 8.50 -2.35 11.66
N ARG A 26 8.93 -1.18 11.20
CA ARG A 26 8.10 0.02 11.23
C ARG A 26 7.00 -0.08 10.19
N GLY A 27 5.80 0.31 10.57
CA GLY A 27 4.65 0.23 9.68
C GLY A 27 3.49 1.09 10.16
N LEU A 28 2.56 1.30 9.24
CA LEU A 28 1.30 1.96 9.47
C LEU A 28 0.16 0.93 9.45
N VAL A 29 -0.86 1.18 10.25
CA VAL A 29 -2.06 0.35 10.35
C VAL A 29 -3.27 1.22 10.02
N PHE A 30 -4.01 0.81 8.99
CA PHE A 30 -5.23 1.43 8.52
C PHE A 30 -6.42 0.56 8.95
N GLU A 31 -7.35 1.16 9.68
CA GLU A 31 -8.57 0.51 10.19
C GLU A 31 -9.74 1.50 10.17
N GLY A 32 -10.97 1.01 10.09
CA GLY A 32 -12.18 1.86 10.09
C GLY A 32 -12.60 2.26 8.68
N GLY A 33 -13.07 3.50 8.52
CA GLY A 33 -13.84 3.90 7.33
C GLY A 33 -15.34 3.93 7.63
N ASN A 34 -16.10 4.82 6.97
CA ASN A 34 -17.57 4.68 6.93
C ASN A 34 -17.96 3.53 6.00
N THR A 35 -17.15 3.30 4.97
CA THR A 35 -17.25 2.23 3.98
C THR A 35 -15.91 1.51 3.82
N LEU A 36 -15.93 0.35 3.17
CA LEU A 36 -14.69 -0.34 2.79
C LEU A 36 -13.92 0.45 1.71
N GLU A 37 -14.64 1.21 0.88
CA GLU A 37 -14.06 2.08 -0.15
C GLU A 37 -13.22 3.18 0.47
N ASP A 38 -13.67 3.82 1.55
CA ASP A 38 -12.88 4.80 2.31
C ASP A 38 -11.52 4.24 2.73
N LEU A 39 -11.52 3.03 3.29
CA LEU A 39 -10.30 2.35 3.73
C LEU A 39 -9.41 1.98 2.54
N SER A 40 -10.02 1.48 1.45
CA SER A 40 -9.34 1.11 0.22
C SER A 40 -8.66 2.31 -0.44
N ASN A 41 -9.35 3.45 -0.54
CA ASN A 41 -8.83 4.67 -1.14
C ASN A 41 -7.64 5.21 -0.34
N ALA A 42 -7.77 5.31 1.00
CA ALA A 42 -6.66 5.74 1.85
C ALA A 42 -5.41 4.85 1.72
N VAL A 43 -5.57 3.52 1.63
CA VAL A 43 -4.45 2.60 1.42
C VAL A 43 -3.89 2.73 0.00
N SER A 44 -4.75 2.83 -1.01
CA SER A 44 -4.35 2.97 -2.42
C SER A 44 -3.52 4.22 -2.63
N ASP A 45 -3.97 5.37 -2.13
CA ASP A 45 -3.28 6.65 -2.26
C ASP A 45 -1.92 6.62 -1.55
N SER A 46 -1.85 5.94 -0.40
CA SER A 46 -0.58 5.69 0.29
C SER A 46 0.38 4.88 -0.60
N CYS A 47 -0.10 3.79 -1.20
CA CYS A 47 0.69 2.91 -2.06
C CYS A 47 1.17 3.61 -3.34
N VAL A 48 0.30 4.40 -3.97
CA VAL A 48 0.64 5.23 -5.15
C VAL A 48 1.74 6.23 -4.78
N CYS A 49 1.56 6.97 -3.69
CA CYS A 49 2.56 7.92 -3.19
C CYS A 49 3.93 7.26 -2.95
N LEU A 50 3.95 6.09 -2.28
CA LEU A 50 5.20 5.37 -2.04
C LEU A 50 5.85 4.90 -3.34
N GLN A 51 5.05 4.42 -4.30
CA GLN A 51 5.55 3.98 -5.60
C GLN A 51 6.13 5.14 -6.41
N GLU A 52 5.46 6.29 -6.47
CA GLU A 52 5.94 7.50 -7.16
C GLU A 52 7.24 8.04 -6.55
N ASN A 53 7.43 7.86 -5.24
CA ASN A 53 8.64 8.23 -4.53
C ASN A 53 9.71 7.12 -4.51
N ASN A 54 9.52 6.03 -5.26
CA ASN A 54 10.42 4.86 -5.33
C ASN A 54 10.74 4.25 -3.95
N ILE A 55 9.79 4.28 -3.01
CA ILE A 55 9.94 3.67 -1.69
C ILE A 55 9.38 2.25 -1.75
N PRO A 56 10.20 1.19 -1.57
CA PRO A 56 9.69 -0.18 -1.54
C PRO A 56 8.77 -0.40 -0.33
N TYR A 57 7.69 -1.15 -0.51
CA TYR A 57 6.74 -1.42 0.57
C TYR A 57 6.08 -2.81 0.43
N ASN A 58 5.53 -3.29 1.53
CA ASN A 58 4.67 -4.47 1.59
C ASN A 58 3.31 -4.10 2.19
N VAL A 59 2.24 -4.76 1.73
CA VAL A 59 0.89 -4.60 2.26
C VAL A 59 0.38 -5.94 2.79
N LEU A 60 -0.08 -5.95 4.04
CA LEU A 60 -0.75 -7.11 4.64
C LEU A 60 -2.20 -6.76 4.94
N ILE A 61 -3.13 -7.50 4.35
CA ILE A 61 -4.57 -7.36 4.60
C ILE A 61 -5.00 -8.47 5.56
N SER A 62 -5.70 -8.09 6.62
CA SER A 62 -6.15 -9.00 7.67
C SER A 62 -7.58 -8.67 8.10
N ASP A 63 -8.15 -9.53 8.95
CA ASP A 63 -9.48 -9.34 9.52
C ASP A 63 -10.57 -9.08 8.45
N CYS A 64 -10.60 -9.92 7.42
CA CYS A 64 -11.52 -9.80 6.29
C CYS A 64 -11.49 -8.43 5.59
N GLY A 65 -10.31 -7.79 5.53
CA GLY A 65 -10.14 -6.49 4.89
C GLY A 65 -10.29 -5.29 5.82
N LYS A 66 -10.69 -5.49 7.07
CA LYS A 66 -10.94 -4.38 8.03
C LYS A 66 -9.68 -3.77 8.62
N ARG A 67 -8.55 -4.48 8.50
CA ARG A 67 -7.27 -4.06 9.05
C ARG A 67 -6.16 -4.31 8.03
N ILE A 68 -5.55 -3.22 7.59
CA ILE A 68 -4.51 -3.23 6.57
C ILE A 68 -3.22 -2.66 7.17
N PHE A 69 -2.12 -3.38 6.99
CA PHE A 69 -0.80 -2.95 7.42
C PHE A 69 0.02 -2.57 6.19
N LEU A 70 0.68 -1.43 6.27
CA LEU A 70 1.61 -0.93 5.27
C LEU A 70 3.00 -0.89 5.89
N PHE A 71 3.94 -1.62 5.30
CA PHE A 71 5.32 -1.74 5.76
C PHE A 71 6.28 -1.18 4.70
N PRO A 72 6.65 0.10 4.78
CA PRO A 72 7.79 0.61 4.02
C PRO A 72 9.07 -0.16 4.40
N GLN A 73 9.86 -0.56 3.41
CA GLN A 73 11.06 -1.40 3.60
C GLN A 73 12.25 -0.87 2.79
N CYS A 74 13.46 -1.18 3.25
CA CYS A 74 14.71 -0.81 2.57
C CYS A 74 15.59 -2.02 2.20
N TYR A 75 15.07 -3.25 2.27
CA TYR A 75 15.89 -4.45 2.12
C TYR A 75 16.56 -4.55 0.74
N ALA A 76 15.79 -4.35 -0.34
CA ALA A 76 16.33 -4.43 -1.70
C ALA A 76 17.41 -3.37 -1.96
N GLU A 77 17.22 -2.15 -1.45
CA GLU A 77 18.20 -1.06 -1.56
C GLU A 77 19.48 -1.39 -0.79
N LYS A 78 19.35 -1.80 0.49
CA LYS A 78 20.49 -2.25 1.30
C LYS A 78 21.23 -3.41 0.65
N GLN A 79 20.51 -4.35 0.04
CA GLN A 79 21.12 -5.49 -0.64
C GLN A 79 21.92 -5.04 -1.85
N ALA A 80 21.39 -4.12 -2.66
CA ALA A 80 22.11 -3.55 -3.81
C ALA A 80 23.36 -2.77 -3.39
N MET A 81 23.34 -2.13 -2.21
CA MET A 81 24.49 -1.42 -1.63
C MET A 81 25.48 -2.33 -0.88
N GLY A 82 25.17 -3.63 -0.72
CA GLY A 82 26.00 -4.56 0.05
C GLY A 82 26.00 -4.30 1.56
N GLU A 83 25.00 -3.60 2.08
CA GLU A 83 24.86 -3.24 3.49
C GLU A 83 24.16 -4.33 4.32
N VAL A 84 23.57 -5.33 3.66
CA VAL A 84 22.95 -6.48 4.33
C VAL A 84 24.03 -7.38 4.93
N ARG A 85 23.89 -7.69 6.22
CA ARG A 85 24.79 -8.61 6.93
C ARG A 85 24.87 -9.98 6.24
N SER A 86 26.08 -10.54 6.16
CA SER A 86 26.32 -11.87 5.58
C SER A 86 25.46 -12.96 6.23
N GLU A 87 25.33 -12.91 7.56
CA GLU A 87 24.49 -13.86 8.33
C GLU A 87 23.06 -13.94 7.78
N LEU A 88 22.49 -12.82 7.30
CA LEU A 88 21.14 -12.79 6.74
C LEU A 88 21.11 -13.26 5.29
N LEU A 89 22.12 -12.91 4.49
CA LEU A 89 22.25 -13.41 3.12
C LEU A 89 22.38 -14.95 3.12
N ASP A 90 23.09 -15.51 4.10
CA ASP A 90 23.34 -16.94 4.25
C ASP A 90 22.06 -17.73 4.57
N THR A 91 21.06 -17.10 5.20
CA THR A 91 19.73 -17.72 5.42
C THR A 91 19.00 -18.02 4.11
N GLN A 92 19.36 -17.32 3.03
CA GLN A 92 18.70 -17.37 1.72
C GLN A 92 17.21 -17.00 1.78
N VAL A 93 16.78 -16.34 2.85
CA VAL A 93 15.41 -15.83 3.00
C VAL A 93 15.40 -14.41 2.48
N ASN A 94 14.53 -14.13 1.51
CA ASN A 94 14.21 -12.76 1.12
C ASN A 94 12.99 -12.32 1.94
N PRO A 95 13.17 -11.46 2.95
CA PRO A 95 12.10 -11.08 3.86
C PRO A 95 11.01 -10.32 3.11
N ALA A 96 9.89 -11.00 2.89
CA ALA A 96 8.69 -10.47 2.26
C ALA A 96 7.62 -10.20 3.32
N VAL A 97 6.40 -9.90 2.88
CA VAL A 97 5.28 -9.59 3.77
C VAL A 97 4.99 -10.69 4.81
N TRP A 98 5.25 -11.97 4.48
CA TRP A 98 5.07 -13.08 5.42
C TRP A 98 6.05 -13.00 6.58
N GLU A 99 7.35 -12.94 6.31
CA GLU A 99 8.38 -12.82 7.35
C GLU A 99 8.18 -11.54 8.15
N ILE A 100 7.96 -10.42 7.47
CA ILE A 100 7.71 -9.11 8.09
C ILE A 100 6.48 -9.14 9.00
N SER A 101 5.46 -9.95 8.69
CA SER A 101 4.27 -10.11 9.54
C SER A 101 4.48 -11.04 10.75
N GLY A 102 5.64 -11.68 10.86
CA GLY A 102 6.01 -12.58 11.95
C GLY A 102 5.99 -14.06 11.59
N HIS A 103 5.75 -14.41 10.33
CA HIS A 103 5.82 -15.79 9.86
C HIS A 103 7.24 -16.12 9.37
N MET A 104 8.04 -16.69 10.25
CA MET A 104 9.45 -16.96 9.97
C MET A 104 9.63 -18.19 9.10
N VAL A 105 10.12 -18.00 7.87
CA VAL A 105 10.55 -19.10 6.98
C VAL A 105 12.02 -19.40 7.25
N LEU A 106 12.35 -20.66 7.55
CA LEU A 106 13.71 -21.12 7.80
C LEU A 106 14.07 -22.22 6.79
N LYS A 107 15.29 -22.16 6.24
CA LYS A 107 15.72 -23.09 5.18
C LYS A 107 16.78 -24.09 5.64
N ARG A 108 17.73 -23.66 6.47
CA ARG A 108 18.86 -24.49 6.90
C ARG A 108 18.60 -25.06 8.27
N LYS A 109 19.10 -26.26 8.53
CA LYS A 109 18.97 -26.93 9.83
C LYS A 109 19.46 -26.06 11.00
N GLU A 110 20.58 -25.38 10.82
CA GLU A 110 21.14 -24.47 11.82
C GLU A 110 20.22 -23.28 12.14
N ASP A 111 19.46 -22.77 11.16
CA ASP A 111 18.49 -21.69 11.39
C ASP A 111 17.33 -22.18 12.26
N TYR A 112 16.91 -23.45 12.11
CA TYR A 112 15.92 -24.09 12.97
C TYR A 112 16.45 -24.32 14.39
N GLU A 113 17.67 -24.83 14.52
CA GLU A 113 18.29 -25.12 15.82
C GLU A 113 18.61 -23.83 16.60
N GLY A 114 18.99 -22.76 15.89
CA GLY A 114 19.24 -21.43 16.44
C GLY A 114 18.02 -20.52 16.49
N ALA A 115 16.82 -21.01 16.20
CA ALA A 115 15.62 -20.18 16.16
C ALA A 115 15.31 -19.58 17.55
N SER A 116 15.37 -18.26 17.63
CA SER A 116 15.05 -17.51 18.85
C SER A 116 14.33 -16.21 18.48
N GLU A 117 13.59 -15.65 19.45
CA GLU A 117 12.93 -14.35 19.27
C GLU A 117 13.96 -13.24 18.97
N GLU A 118 15.12 -13.27 19.64
CA GLU A 118 16.21 -12.33 19.39
C GLU A 118 16.72 -12.39 17.94
N ASN A 119 16.90 -13.60 17.41
CA ASN A 119 17.35 -13.79 16.03
C ASN A 119 16.30 -13.32 15.02
N ALA A 120 15.01 -13.62 15.27
CA ALA A 120 13.92 -13.12 14.45
C ALA A 120 13.84 -11.59 14.51
N TRP A 121 13.97 -10.99 15.68
CA TRP A 121 13.97 -9.54 15.85
C TRP A 121 15.08 -8.86 15.08
N ARG A 122 16.29 -9.43 15.14
CA ARG A 122 17.47 -8.93 14.44
C ARG A 122 17.30 -9.00 12.92
N LEU A 123 16.78 -10.10 12.38
CA LEU A 123 16.47 -10.24 10.94
C LEU A 123 15.47 -9.17 10.50
N LEU A 124 14.37 -9.04 11.23
CA LEU A 124 13.28 -8.13 10.87
C LEU A 124 13.66 -6.65 11.03
N ALA A 125 14.54 -6.32 11.98
CA ALA A 125 15.02 -4.95 12.14
C ALA A 125 15.87 -4.49 10.94
N GLU A 126 16.58 -5.42 10.28
CA GLU A 126 17.45 -5.09 9.14
C GLU A 126 16.64 -4.61 7.92
N VAL A 127 15.42 -5.11 7.75
CA VAL A 127 14.55 -4.79 6.61
C VAL A 127 13.74 -3.52 6.81
N SER A 128 13.65 -3.07 8.06
CA SER A 128 12.92 -1.87 8.46
C SER A 128 13.68 -0.62 8.09
N LEU A 129 12.94 0.44 7.77
CA LEU A 129 13.49 1.80 7.70
C LEU A 129 14.08 2.23 9.06
N SER A 130 15.02 3.16 9.02
CA SER A 130 15.44 3.91 10.21
C SER A 130 14.26 4.73 10.77
N GLU A 131 14.39 5.22 12.00
CA GLU A 131 13.35 6.08 12.59
C GLU A 131 13.15 7.34 11.74
N GLU A 132 14.24 8.01 11.39
CA GLU A 132 14.25 9.28 10.68
C GLU A 132 13.58 9.12 9.31
N ARG A 133 14.00 8.11 8.54
CA ARG A 133 13.43 7.83 7.22
C ARG A 133 11.96 7.43 7.33
N PHE A 134 11.59 6.66 8.35
CA PHE A 134 10.19 6.31 8.57
C PHE A 134 9.32 7.53 8.90
N GLN A 135 9.83 8.51 9.65
CA GLN A 135 9.09 9.75 9.90
C GLN A 135 8.85 10.55 8.61
N GLU A 136 9.84 10.64 7.72
CA GLU A 136 9.70 11.27 6.40
C GLU A 136 8.64 10.56 5.55
N VAL A 137 8.74 9.23 5.44
CA VAL A 137 7.80 8.41 4.67
C VAL A 137 6.38 8.53 5.23
N LYS A 138 6.24 8.55 6.55
CA LYS A 138 4.94 8.75 7.20
C LYS A 138 4.35 10.13 6.88
N ALA A 139 5.16 11.18 6.80
CA ALA A 139 4.70 12.51 6.41
C ALA A 139 4.19 12.52 4.96
N LEU A 140 4.93 11.91 4.02
CA LEU A 140 4.52 11.75 2.62
C LEU A 140 3.17 11.03 2.51
N VAL A 141 3.03 9.90 3.20
CA VAL A 141 1.78 9.14 3.22
C VAL A 141 0.62 9.99 3.76
N PHE A 142 0.83 10.74 4.84
CA PHE A 142 -0.22 11.58 5.41
C PHE A 142 -0.61 12.75 4.52
N GLU A 143 0.34 13.35 3.81
CA GLU A 143 0.07 14.37 2.82
C GLU A 143 -0.80 13.82 1.69
N ALA A 144 -0.40 12.68 1.09
CA ALA A 144 -1.11 12.05 -0.01
C ALA A 144 -2.58 11.74 0.33
N ILE A 145 -2.83 11.08 1.46
CA ILE A 145 -4.20 10.71 1.86
C ILE A 145 -5.04 11.91 2.32
N SER A 146 -4.42 13.05 2.63
CA SER A 146 -5.16 14.27 2.98
C SER A 146 -5.61 15.05 1.75
N CYS A 147 -4.82 15.06 0.67
CA CYS A 147 -5.16 15.74 -0.58
C CYS A 147 -6.30 15.05 -1.34
N SER A 148 -6.35 13.72 -1.36
CA SER A 148 -7.40 12.98 -2.06
C SER A 148 -8.82 13.22 -1.52
N LEU A 149 -8.95 13.68 -0.27
CA LEU A 149 -10.24 13.98 0.33
C LEU A 149 -10.80 15.35 -0.08
N SER A 150 -9.97 16.30 -0.49
CA SER A 150 -10.45 17.63 -0.92
C SER A 150 -10.97 17.64 -2.36
N ASP A 151 -10.52 16.70 -3.19
CA ASP A 151 -10.89 16.66 -4.61
C ASP A 151 -12.28 16.04 -4.85
N ALA A 152 -12.79 15.27 -3.88
CA ALA A 152 -14.11 14.62 -3.97
C ALA A 152 -15.29 15.60 -3.75
N ASP A 153 -15.08 16.74 -3.09
CA ASP A 153 -16.15 17.70 -2.75
C ASP A 153 -16.49 18.69 -3.87
N THR A 154 -15.72 18.72 -4.98
CA THR A 154 -15.93 19.72 -6.06
C THR A 154 -16.74 19.18 -7.26
N ALA A 155 -17.10 17.89 -7.27
CA ALA A 155 -17.82 17.27 -8.40
C ALA A 155 -19.37 17.32 -8.32
N SER A 156 -19.95 18.15 -7.45
CA SER A 156 -21.42 18.34 -7.34
C SER A 156 -21.83 19.81 -7.36
N GLN A 157 -21.58 20.49 -8.49
CA GLN A 157 -22.32 21.68 -8.89
C GLN A 157 -22.64 21.59 -10.38
N ASN A 158 -23.78 20.98 -10.71
CA ASN A 158 -24.44 21.20 -12.00
C ASN A 158 -25.19 22.54 -11.91
N PRO A 159 -24.95 23.51 -12.80
CA PRO A 159 -25.89 24.61 -13.00
C PRO A 159 -27.06 24.13 -13.86
N SER A 160 -28.24 24.52 -13.39
CA SER A 160 -29.57 24.29 -13.95
C SER A 160 -29.77 24.72 -15.41
N GLU A 161 -30.70 24.02 -16.04
CA GLU A 161 -31.34 24.24 -17.33
C GLU A 161 -31.85 25.68 -17.54
N GLU A 162 -31.59 26.25 -18.72
CA GLU A 162 -32.44 27.30 -19.34
C GLU A 162 -32.63 26.99 -20.84
N ASP A 163 -33.90 26.97 -21.25
CA ASP A 163 -34.43 26.74 -22.60
C ASP A 163 -34.13 27.90 -23.58
N VAL A 164 -33.71 27.61 -24.82
CA VAL A 164 -34.17 28.34 -26.03
C VAL A 164 -34.14 27.42 -27.25
N GLU A 165 -35.28 27.32 -27.94
CA GLU A 165 -35.51 26.58 -29.20
C GLU A 165 -34.91 27.24 -30.46
N ASP A 166 -34.32 26.38 -31.31
CA ASP A 166 -34.43 26.21 -32.77
C ASP A 166 -34.01 27.30 -33.79
N GLN A 167 -33.08 26.93 -34.70
CA GLN A 167 -33.21 27.05 -36.18
C GLN A 167 -32.02 26.46 -36.99
N SER A 168 -32.31 25.33 -37.66
CA SER A 168 -31.96 24.89 -39.04
C SER A 168 -30.55 24.97 -39.67
N ALA A 169 -30.15 23.78 -40.16
CA ALA A 169 -29.55 23.44 -41.48
C ALA A 169 -28.02 23.51 -41.71
N GLU A 170 -27.44 22.30 -41.69
CA GLU A 170 -26.44 21.70 -42.61
C GLU A 170 -25.16 22.48 -43.01
N ASP A 171 -23.99 22.00 -42.55
CA ASP A 171 -23.02 21.36 -43.46
C ASP A 171 -21.85 20.63 -42.72
N MET A 172 -21.72 19.35 -43.05
CA MET A 172 -20.53 18.47 -43.16
C MET A 172 -19.29 18.53 -42.22
N LEU A 173 -19.04 17.33 -41.65
CA LEU A 173 -17.76 16.60 -41.55
C LEU A 173 -16.71 17.01 -40.51
N ALA A 174 -16.63 16.24 -39.41
CA ALA A 174 -15.41 15.57 -38.98
C ALA A 174 -15.71 14.56 -37.84
N MET A 175 -15.46 13.28 -38.09
CA MET A 175 -15.66 12.19 -37.15
C MET A 175 -14.65 12.26 -35.99
N GLN A 176 -15.14 12.41 -34.76
CA GLN A 176 -14.33 12.19 -33.56
C GLN A 176 -14.43 10.71 -33.19
N GLN A 177 -13.29 10.02 -33.27
CA GLN A 177 -13.15 8.61 -32.94
C GLN A 177 -13.40 8.40 -31.45
N GLY A 178 -14.54 7.81 -31.11
CA GLY A 178 -14.73 7.10 -29.85
C GLY A 178 -13.92 5.81 -29.88
N SER A 179 -12.87 5.73 -29.07
CA SER A 179 -12.24 4.46 -28.72
C SER A 179 -12.81 4.01 -27.38
N HIS A 180 -13.94 3.31 -27.43
CA HIS A 180 -14.39 2.49 -26.33
C HIS A 180 -13.37 1.36 -26.15
N THR A 181 -12.64 1.37 -25.03
CA THR A 181 -11.77 0.25 -24.66
C THR A 181 -12.65 -0.97 -24.39
N ALA A 182 -12.64 -1.91 -25.33
CA ALA A 182 -13.31 -3.19 -25.19
C ALA A 182 -12.64 -4.00 -24.07
N ILE A 183 -13.45 -4.50 -23.13
CA ILE A 183 -13.04 -5.51 -22.16
C ILE A 183 -12.71 -6.78 -22.95
N ILE A 184 -11.44 -7.15 -22.99
CA ILE A 184 -11.02 -8.45 -23.49
C ILE A 184 -11.45 -9.48 -22.44
N ALA A 185 -12.50 -10.24 -22.75
CA ALA A 185 -12.85 -11.44 -21.99
C ALA A 185 -11.70 -12.44 -22.12
N GLY A 186 -10.92 -12.59 -21.04
CA GLY A 186 -9.87 -13.59 -20.95
C GLY A 186 -10.49 -14.98 -21.04
N THR A 187 -10.08 -15.75 -22.04
CA THR A 187 -10.39 -17.19 -22.14
C THR A 187 -9.80 -17.91 -20.94
N HIS A 188 -10.65 -18.45 -20.08
CA HIS A 188 -10.27 -19.39 -19.03
C HIS A 188 -9.79 -20.68 -19.66
N ASP A 189 -8.50 -20.95 -19.60
CA ASP A 189 -7.94 -22.31 -19.57
C ASP A 189 -6.49 -22.24 -19.09
N CYS A 190 -6.32 -22.21 -17.77
CA CYS A 190 -5.03 -22.48 -17.14
C CYS A 190 -5.02 -23.94 -16.72
N LEU A 191 -4.55 -24.81 -17.61
CA LEU A 191 -4.35 -26.23 -17.30
C LEU A 191 -3.00 -26.40 -16.60
N VAL A 192 -3.05 -26.70 -15.31
CA VAL A 192 -1.90 -27.20 -14.55
C VAL A 192 -1.76 -28.68 -14.90
N ILE A 193 -0.69 -29.04 -15.61
CA ILE A 193 -0.33 -30.43 -15.86
C ILE A 193 0.25 -30.98 -14.55
N GLN A 194 -0.38 -32.04 -14.02
CA GLN A 194 0.13 -32.82 -12.88
C GLN A 194 1.27 -33.75 -13.29
#